data_AF-A0A1C0U3H7-F1
#
_entry.id   AF-A0A1C0U3H7-F1
#
_cell.length_a   1.000
_cell.length_b   1.000
_cell.length_c   1.000
_cell.angle_alpha   90.00
_cell.angle_beta   90.00
_cell.angle_gamma   90.00
#
_symmetry.space_group_name_H-M   'P 1'
#
loop_
_entity.id
_entity.type
_entity.pdbx_description
1 polymer ?
#
loop_
_entity_poly.entity_id
_entity_poly.type
_entity_poly.pdbx_seq_one_letter_code
_entity_poly.pdbx_strand_id
1 'polypeptide(L)'
;MNETRYNATVQEQQTLSNPKAVGPDIDRLKDKFKEGSIPLQTDFSELIDIADIGRKACGQAPQQNGPGEGLKLDDSGTLSLKIGTFSNKDFSPLILKDDVLSVDLGSGLTNETNGICVGQGNGITVDTSNVAVKQGNGISVTGTGVAVKAYNGINVDVNGVAVKAYNGINVASTGVAVKAYNGIDVTSSGVAVKVSANKGLSVDSTGVAVKVKANGGITVDTNGVAIDPNKVLPAGMIVMFSGSTAPTGWAFCDGGTYNGTKVPDLRNRFIACGNTMTETGGISSNKLSGTKDSKTYSVTMNSVKTNLSVTVNSTTLTEAQLPKHFHYNGMRYNSDRGNLYTWKSLGTTIDADKLRNSLTAVVIKEKGATYEFKTSTVGSGSGHNHTASVSETAHSHSASITTPYYLLAFIIKL
;
A
#
# COMPACT_ATOMS: atom_id res chain seq x y z
N MET A 1 -52.51 -16.06 46.23
CA MET A 1 -52.57 -17.21 47.16
C MET A 1 -53.44 -16.78 48.32
N ASN A 2 -54.50 -17.54 48.61
CA ASN A 2 -55.35 -17.31 49.76
C ASN A 2 -54.56 -17.72 51.01
N GLU A 3 -54.03 -16.75 51.76
CA GLU A 3 -53.47 -17.01 53.07
C GLU A 3 -54.59 -17.48 53.99
N THR A 4 -54.56 -18.76 54.33
CA THR A 4 -55.39 -19.30 55.39
C THR A 4 -54.73 -18.87 56.69
N ARG A 5 -55.09 -17.68 57.19
CA ARG A 5 -54.66 -17.24 58.51
C ARG A 5 -55.32 -18.16 59.53
N TYR A 6 -54.53 -19.09 60.06
CA TYR A 6 -54.91 -19.83 61.25
C TYR A 6 -55.05 -18.81 62.38
N ASN A 7 -56.30 -18.48 62.69
CA ASN A 7 -56.64 -17.66 63.84
C ASN A 7 -56.35 -18.55 65.06
N ALA A 8 -55.16 -18.39 65.63
CA ALA A 8 -54.80 -19.05 66.88
C ALA A 8 -55.82 -18.56 67.92
N THR A 9 -56.76 -19.42 68.28
CA THR A 9 -57.61 -19.22 69.43
C THR A 9 -56.64 -19.24 70.61
N VAL A 10 -56.33 -18.06 71.15
CA VAL A 10 -55.64 -17.97 72.43
C VAL A 10 -56.60 -18.63 73.41
N GLN A 11 -56.35 -19.89 73.73
CA GLN A 11 -56.87 -20.43 74.98
C GLN A 11 -56.21 -19.58 76.05
N GLU A 12 -56.96 -18.62 76.59
CA GLU A 12 -56.60 -17.97 77.84
C GLU A 12 -56.32 -19.09 78.82
N GLN A 13 -55.04 -19.29 79.11
CA GLN A 13 -54.60 -20.13 80.20
C GLN A 13 -55.33 -19.58 81.42
N GLN A 14 -56.22 -20.38 82.01
CA GLN A 14 -56.86 -20.03 83.28
C GLN A 14 -55.73 -19.78 84.27
N THR A 15 -55.40 -18.50 84.45
CA THR A 15 -54.61 -18.06 85.56
C THR A 15 -55.45 -18.40 86.77
N LEU A 16 -54.92 -19.24 87.66
CA LEU A 16 -55.55 -19.54 88.94
C LEU A 16 -55.74 -18.20 89.65
N SER A 17 -56.95 -17.66 89.52
CA SER A 17 -57.33 -16.36 90.06
C SER A 17 -57.29 -16.49 91.58
N ASN A 18 -56.22 -15.96 92.16
CA ASN A 18 -55.99 -15.89 93.60
C ASN A 18 -55.80 -17.27 94.26
N PRO A 19 -54.58 -17.83 94.33
CA PRO A 19 -54.34 -18.97 95.20
C PRO A 19 -54.61 -18.50 96.63
N LYS A 20 -55.78 -18.85 97.16
CA LYS A 20 -55.99 -18.76 98.61
C LYS A 20 -54.91 -19.64 99.22
N ALA A 21 -53.99 -19.02 99.98
CA ALA A 21 -53.03 -19.77 100.77
C ALA A 21 -53.82 -20.77 101.64
N VAL A 22 -53.42 -22.03 101.60
CA VAL A 22 -54.07 -23.08 102.40
C VAL A 22 -53.29 -23.24 103.69
N GLY A 23 -54.02 -23.16 104.81
CA GLY A 23 -53.47 -23.20 106.16
C GLY A 23 -52.93 -21.85 106.66
N PRO A 24 -52.55 -21.77 107.95
CA PRO A 24 -51.98 -20.58 108.57
C PRO A 24 -50.51 -20.40 108.19
N ASP A 25 -49.91 -19.28 108.59
CA ASP A 25 -48.48 -19.04 108.47
C ASP A 25 -47.64 -20.16 109.11
N ILE A 26 -46.49 -20.50 108.49
CA ILE A 26 -45.64 -21.63 108.89
C ILE A 26 -45.15 -21.53 110.33
N ASP A 27 -44.83 -20.34 110.82
CA ASP A 27 -44.30 -20.16 112.17
C ASP A 27 -45.43 -20.25 113.20
N ARG A 28 -46.64 -19.82 112.83
CA ARG A 28 -47.85 -20.02 113.64
C ARG A 28 -48.17 -21.51 113.77
N LEU A 29 -48.01 -22.29 112.70
CA LEU A 29 -48.21 -23.73 112.75
C LEU A 29 -47.12 -24.41 113.60
N LYS A 30 -45.84 -24.07 113.40
CA LYS A 30 -44.73 -24.61 114.21
C LYS A 30 -44.89 -24.32 115.70
N ASP A 31 -45.40 -23.15 116.08
CA ASP A 31 -45.66 -22.81 117.49
C ASP A 31 -46.67 -23.74 118.16
N LYS A 32 -47.62 -24.29 117.39
CA LYS A 32 -48.59 -25.29 117.88
C LYS A 32 -47.98 -26.67 118.12
N PHE A 33 -46.90 -27.00 117.41
CA PHE A 33 -46.22 -28.31 117.46
C PHE A 33 -44.89 -28.32 118.22
N LYS A 34 -44.59 -27.27 119.00
CA LYS A 34 -43.37 -27.20 119.82
C LYS A 34 -43.48 -28.02 121.11
N GLU A 35 -42.32 -28.33 121.70
CA GLU A 35 -42.22 -29.03 122.99
C GLU A 35 -43.05 -28.31 124.09
N GLY A 36 -43.82 -29.09 124.86
CA GLY A 36 -44.72 -28.58 125.89
C GLY A 36 -46.06 -28.03 125.40
N SER A 37 -46.32 -28.03 124.08
CA SER A 37 -47.62 -27.67 123.50
C SER A 37 -48.43 -28.92 123.14
N ILE A 38 -49.76 -28.85 123.25
CA ILE A 38 -50.68 -29.89 122.81
C ILE A 38 -51.41 -29.37 121.56
N PRO A 39 -51.05 -29.83 120.34
CA PRO A 39 -51.72 -29.40 119.12
C PRO A 39 -53.20 -29.81 119.11
N LEU A 40 -54.07 -28.97 118.56
CA LEU A 40 -55.51 -29.22 118.43
C LEU A 40 -55.84 -29.94 117.13
N GLN A 41 -57.04 -30.55 117.05
CA GLN A 41 -57.55 -31.19 115.83
C GLN A 41 -57.49 -30.27 114.60
N THR A 42 -57.77 -28.97 114.78
CA THR A 42 -57.67 -27.97 113.71
C THR A 42 -56.25 -27.78 113.22
N ASP A 43 -55.26 -27.80 114.12
CA ASP A 43 -53.85 -27.65 113.77
C ASP A 43 -53.35 -28.86 112.96
N PHE A 44 -53.84 -30.07 113.28
CA PHE A 44 -53.58 -31.27 112.47
C PHE A 44 -54.27 -31.22 111.11
N SER A 45 -55.52 -30.73 111.05
CA SER A 45 -56.25 -30.58 109.77
C SER A 45 -55.51 -29.62 108.84
N GLU A 46 -55.07 -28.48 109.35
CA GLU A 46 -54.31 -27.48 108.59
C GLU A 46 -52.98 -28.05 108.08
N LEU A 47 -52.25 -28.83 108.91
CA LEU A 47 -51.03 -29.51 108.49
C LEU A 47 -51.29 -30.55 107.38
N ILE A 48 -52.38 -31.31 107.48
CA ILE A 48 -52.77 -32.32 106.49
C ILE A 48 -53.13 -31.65 105.16
N ASP A 49 -53.92 -30.58 105.18
CA ASP A 49 -54.33 -29.87 103.98
C ASP A 49 -53.12 -29.27 103.24
N ILE A 50 -52.15 -28.72 103.98
CA ILE A 50 -50.88 -28.24 103.42
C ILE A 50 -50.09 -29.40 102.80
N ALA A 51 -49.97 -30.53 103.50
CA ALA A 51 -49.25 -31.71 103.00
C ALA A 51 -49.93 -32.32 101.75
N ASP A 52 -51.26 -32.32 101.71
CA ASP A 52 -52.06 -32.84 100.60
C ASP A 52 -51.87 -32.02 99.32
N ILE A 53 -51.68 -30.70 99.43
CA ILE A 53 -51.34 -29.85 98.28
C ILE A 53 -49.98 -30.23 97.70
N GLY A 54 -48.97 -30.46 98.55
CA GLY A 54 -47.64 -30.89 98.09
C GLY A 54 -47.72 -32.23 97.35
N ARG A 55 -48.50 -33.18 97.89
CA ARG A 55 -48.74 -34.46 97.21
C ARG A 55 -49.52 -34.27 95.90
N LYS A 56 -50.57 -33.46 95.87
CA LYS A 56 -51.36 -33.19 94.64
C LYS A 56 -50.54 -32.52 93.54
N ALA A 57 -49.68 -31.56 93.89
CA ALA A 57 -48.82 -30.84 92.96
C ALA A 57 -47.80 -31.76 92.27
N CYS A 58 -47.26 -32.74 93.01
CA CYS A 58 -46.37 -33.75 92.47
C CYS A 58 -47.10 -35.00 91.94
N GLY A 59 -48.45 -35.00 91.92
CA GLY A 59 -49.25 -36.14 91.48
C GLY A 59 -49.16 -37.40 92.37
N GLN A 60 -48.86 -37.21 93.66
CA GLN A 60 -48.63 -38.24 94.68
C GLN A 60 -49.80 -38.36 95.68
N ALA A 61 -50.92 -37.68 95.48
CA ALA A 61 -52.10 -37.87 96.33
C ALA A 61 -52.73 -39.26 96.08
N PRO A 62 -53.49 -39.83 97.03
CA PRO A 62 -54.22 -41.07 96.80
C PRO A 62 -55.04 -40.97 95.50
N GLN A 63 -54.97 -42.01 94.66
CA GLN A 63 -55.58 -42.09 93.31
C GLN A 63 -54.89 -41.30 92.18
N GLN A 64 -53.79 -40.59 92.43
CA GLN A 64 -52.94 -40.04 91.37
C GLN A 64 -51.78 -40.98 91.05
N ASN A 65 -51.37 -41.01 89.78
CA ASN A 65 -50.34 -41.93 89.27
C ASN A 65 -49.07 -41.18 88.84
N GLY A 66 -48.63 -40.22 89.67
CA GLY A 66 -47.47 -39.36 89.39
C GLY A 66 -47.85 -38.05 88.69
N PRO A 67 -46.83 -37.24 88.33
CA PRO A 67 -47.05 -35.98 87.62
C PRO A 67 -47.78 -36.16 86.28
N GLY A 68 -48.39 -35.08 85.75
CA GLY A 68 -49.01 -35.09 84.43
C GLY A 68 -48.02 -35.31 83.28
N GLU A 69 -48.50 -35.65 82.08
CA GLU A 69 -47.69 -36.17 80.96
C GLU A 69 -46.48 -35.33 80.54
N GLY A 70 -46.48 -34.02 80.76
CA GLY A 70 -45.35 -33.14 80.43
C GLY A 70 -44.24 -33.08 81.50
N LEU A 71 -44.48 -33.63 82.69
CA LEU A 71 -43.60 -33.58 83.84
C LEU A 71 -43.29 -34.98 84.37
N LYS A 72 -42.23 -35.11 85.16
CA LYS A 72 -41.86 -36.33 85.89
C LYS A 72 -41.24 -35.94 87.23
N LEU A 73 -41.29 -36.85 88.20
CA LEU A 73 -40.39 -36.76 89.35
C LEU A 73 -39.07 -37.40 88.93
N ASP A 74 -37.96 -36.72 89.17
CA ASP A 74 -36.64 -37.32 89.01
C ASP A 74 -36.31 -38.27 90.16
N ASP A 75 -35.14 -38.89 90.11
CA ASP A 75 -34.70 -39.87 91.12
C ASP A 75 -34.53 -39.26 92.52
N SER A 76 -34.48 -37.93 92.62
CA SER A 76 -34.44 -37.19 93.89
C SER A 76 -35.84 -36.82 94.42
N GLY A 77 -36.89 -37.12 93.67
CA GLY A 77 -38.27 -36.73 93.99
C GLY A 77 -38.61 -35.30 93.62
N THR A 78 -37.80 -34.64 92.75
CA THR A 78 -38.02 -33.27 92.30
C THR A 78 -38.83 -33.26 91.00
N LEU A 79 -39.82 -32.38 90.91
CA LEU A 79 -40.64 -32.22 89.72
C LEU A 79 -39.82 -31.56 88.58
N SER A 80 -39.73 -32.24 87.44
CA SER A 80 -38.93 -31.84 86.27
C SER A 80 -39.70 -32.07 84.97
N LEU A 81 -39.25 -31.47 83.86
CA LEU A 81 -39.85 -31.74 82.54
C LEU A 81 -39.58 -33.18 82.10
N LYS A 82 -40.60 -33.82 81.51
CA LYS A 82 -40.50 -35.13 80.87
C LYS A 82 -39.90 -34.97 79.47
N ILE A 83 -38.58 -34.86 79.39
CA ILE A 83 -37.84 -34.82 78.12
C ILE A 83 -37.41 -36.25 77.74
N GLY A 84 -37.88 -36.73 76.58
CA GLY A 84 -37.51 -38.04 76.03
C GLY A 84 -36.31 -37.99 75.09
N THR A 85 -35.77 -39.15 74.71
CA THR A 85 -34.81 -39.27 73.61
C THR A 85 -35.56 -39.22 72.28
N PHE A 86 -35.10 -38.38 71.36
CA PHE A 86 -35.77 -38.15 70.08
C PHE A 86 -34.88 -38.60 68.91
N SER A 87 -35.45 -39.31 67.94
CA SER A 87 -34.74 -39.83 66.76
C SER A 87 -35.59 -39.77 65.48
N ASN A 88 -36.40 -38.72 65.35
CA ASN A 88 -37.18 -38.46 64.15
C ASN A 88 -36.61 -37.22 63.44
N LYS A 89 -36.51 -37.26 62.11
CA LYS A 89 -35.90 -36.19 61.29
C LYS A 89 -36.89 -35.08 60.92
N ASP A 90 -38.18 -35.30 61.13
CA ASP A 90 -39.23 -34.35 60.75
C ASP A 90 -39.45 -33.27 61.83
N PHE A 91 -38.90 -33.44 63.03
CA PHE A 91 -39.07 -32.50 64.14
C PHE A 91 -37.75 -32.26 64.88
N SER A 92 -37.57 -31.06 65.42
CA SER A 92 -36.50 -30.77 66.38
C SER A 92 -37.01 -30.98 67.80
N PRO A 93 -36.23 -31.64 68.70
CA PRO A 93 -36.64 -31.78 70.09
C PRO A 93 -36.62 -30.44 70.82
N LEU A 94 -37.57 -30.25 71.74
CA LEU A 94 -37.47 -29.26 72.80
C LEU A 94 -36.64 -29.87 73.93
N ILE A 95 -35.52 -29.25 74.26
CA ILE A 95 -34.54 -29.74 75.22
C ILE A 95 -34.41 -28.77 76.40
N LEU A 96 -34.13 -29.29 77.58
CA LEU A 96 -33.70 -28.46 78.71
C LEU A 96 -32.17 -28.40 78.69
N LYS A 97 -31.62 -27.21 78.48
CA LYS A 97 -30.17 -26.99 78.41
C LYS A 97 -29.81 -25.77 79.25
N ASP A 98 -28.93 -25.97 80.24
CA ASP A 98 -28.46 -24.92 81.14
C ASP A 98 -29.63 -24.12 81.76
N ASP A 99 -30.63 -24.85 82.26
CA ASP A 99 -31.90 -24.36 82.83
C ASP A 99 -32.83 -23.57 81.89
N VAL A 100 -32.56 -23.57 80.58
CA VAL A 100 -33.39 -22.93 79.55
C VAL A 100 -34.06 -23.98 78.65
N LEU A 101 -35.36 -23.83 78.45
CA LEU A 101 -36.12 -24.62 77.49
C LEU A 101 -35.78 -24.15 76.07
N SER A 102 -35.05 -24.98 75.33
CA SER A 102 -34.37 -24.63 74.07
C SER A 102 -34.75 -25.59 72.94
N VAL A 103 -34.55 -25.16 71.69
CA VAL A 103 -34.69 -26.01 70.50
C VAL A 103 -33.30 -26.33 69.96
N ASP A 104 -33.08 -27.57 69.54
CA ASP A 104 -31.83 -27.94 68.85
C ASP A 104 -31.80 -27.34 67.44
N LEU A 105 -30.84 -26.45 67.20
CA LEU A 105 -30.65 -25.74 65.94
C LEU A 105 -29.74 -26.57 65.05
N GLY A 106 -30.35 -27.37 64.18
CA GLY A 106 -29.62 -28.13 63.16
C GLY A 106 -28.86 -27.24 62.16
N SER A 107 -28.28 -27.86 61.13
CA SER A 107 -27.55 -27.11 60.10
C SER A 107 -28.44 -26.13 59.33
N GLY A 108 -27.97 -24.90 59.16
CA GLY A 108 -28.65 -23.86 58.39
C GLY A 108 -29.60 -22.98 59.20
N LEU A 109 -29.73 -23.20 60.52
CA LEU A 109 -30.39 -22.27 61.45
C LEU A 109 -29.36 -21.67 62.41
N THR A 110 -29.58 -20.44 62.85
CA THR A 110 -28.77 -19.76 63.88
C THR A 110 -29.68 -19.19 64.96
N ASN A 111 -29.18 -19.11 66.20
CA ASN A 111 -29.86 -18.39 67.27
C ASN A 111 -29.33 -16.96 67.30
N GLU A 112 -30.18 -15.99 67.03
CA GLU A 112 -29.85 -14.58 67.10
C GLU A 112 -30.59 -13.94 68.29
N THR A 113 -30.31 -12.67 68.58
CA THR A 113 -30.93 -11.94 69.70
C THR A 113 -32.46 -11.81 69.58
N ASN A 114 -33.02 -11.97 68.38
CA ASN A 114 -34.44 -11.93 68.08
C ASN A 114 -35.06 -13.32 67.81
N GLY A 115 -34.33 -14.41 68.09
CA GLY A 115 -34.80 -15.79 67.96
C GLY A 115 -34.11 -16.60 66.88
N ILE A 116 -34.76 -17.67 66.43
CA ILE A 116 -34.21 -18.61 65.45
C ILE A 116 -34.29 -18.01 64.05
N CYS A 117 -33.16 -17.92 63.35
CA CYS A 117 -33.02 -17.39 62.01
C CYS A 117 -32.44 -18.42 61.05
N VAL A 118 -32.59 -18.20 59.73
CA VAL A 118 -31.87 -18.97 58.70
C VAL A 118 -30.44 -18.47 58.62
N GLY A 119 -29.47 -19.38 58.64
CA GLY A 119 -28.07 -19.07 58.42
C GLY A 119 -27.84 -18.62 56.98
N GLN A 120 -27.55 -17.34 56.77
CA GLN A 120 -27.57 -16.72 55.43
C GLN A 120 -26.45 -17.18 54.48
N GLY A 121 -25.34 -17.74 54.98
CA GLY A 121 -24.20 -18.14 54.15
C GLY A 121 -23.76 -17.06 53.15
N ASN A 122 -23.34 -17.49 51.94
CA ASN A 122 -22.95 -16.56 50.86
C ASN A 122 -24.02 -16.41 49.75
N GLY A 123 -24.99 -17.31 49.69
CA GLY A 123 -25.93 -17.41 48.57
C GLY A 123 -27.28 -16.73 48.80
N ILE A 124 -27.64 -16.48 50.05
CA ILE A 124 -28.92 -15.86 50.42
C ILE A 124 -28.70 -14.64 51.32
N THR A 125 -29.72 -13.81 51.40
CA THR A 125 -29.87 -12.72 52.35
C THR A 125 -31.16 -12.96 53.11
N VAL A 126 -31.06 -12.92 54.42
CA VAL A 126 -32.18 -13.12 55.34
C VAL A 126 -32.45 -11.77 55.98
N ASP A 127 -33.67 -11.26 55.81
CA ASP A 127 -34.13 -10.03 56.46
C ASP A 127 -35.31 -10.34 57.39
N THR A 128 -35.88 -9.31 58.02
CA THR A 128 -36.95 -9.47 59.00
C THR A 128 -38.27 -10.00 58.40
N SER A 129 -38.43 -9.94 57.07
CA SER A 129 -39.68 -10.24 56.38
C SER A 129 -39.56 -11.37 55.35
N ASN A 130 -38.36 -11.68 54.86
CA ASN A 130 -38.13 -12.66 53.80
C ASN A 130 -36.69 -13.23 53.76
N VAL A 131 -36.55 -14.32 53.03
CA VAL A 131 -35.28 -14.91 52.60
C VAL A 131 -35.17 -14.80 51.09
N ALA A 132 -34.11 -14.20 50.58
CA ALA A 132 -33.89 -13.97 49.15
C ALA A 132 -32.50 -14.45 48.70
N VAL A 133 -32.30 -14.67 47.40
CA VAL A 133 -30.96 -14.90 46.85
C VAL A 133 -30.11 -13.63 47.03
N LYS A 134 -28.88 -13.78 47.51
CA LYS A 134 -27.93 -12.68 47.63
C LYS A 134 -27.52 -12.22 46.24
N GLN A 135 -27.80 -10.97 45.90
CA GLN A 135 -27.44 -10.43 44.60
C GLN A 135 -25.90 -10.34 44.46
N GLY A 136 -25.38 -10.99 43.41
CA GLY A 136 -23.98 -10.89 43.00
C GLY A 136 -23.84 -10.32 41.59
N ASN A 137 -22.61 -10.35 41.06
CA ASN A 137 -22.38 -10.04 39.65
C ASN A 137 -23.09 -11.07 38.75
N GLY A 138 -23.79 -10.60 37.73
CA GLY A 138 -24.52 -11.47 36.79
C GLY A 138 -25.89 -11.95 37.28
N ILE A 139 -26.30 -11.63 38.52
CA ILE A 139 -27.65 -11.95 39.05
C ILE A 139 -28.41 -10.67 39.37
N SER A 140 -29.69 -10.65 39.02
CA SER A 140 -30.66 -9.61 39.38
C SER A 140 -31.78 -10.26 40.17
N VAL A 141 -32.01 -9.80 41.40
CA VAL A 141 -33.10 -10.26 42.26
C VAL A 141 -34.07 -9.10 42.40
N THR A 142 -35.30 -9.28 41.96
CA THR A 142 -36.35 -8.24 41.95
C THR A 142 -37.68 -8.83 42.43
N GLY A 143 -38.72 -8.00 42.54
CA GLY A 143 -40.07 -8.45 42.90
C GLY A 143 -40.68 -9.46 41.91
N THR A 144 -40.14 -9.59 40.70
CA THR A 144 -40.58 -10.59 39.71
C THR A 144 -39.77 -11.90 39.77
N GLY A 145 -38.77 -11.99 40.65
CA GLY A 145 -37.93 -13.18 40.83
C GLY A 145 -36.44 -12.93 40.55
N VAL A 146 -35.73 -14.01 40.23
CA VAL A 146 -34.29 -14.03 39.97
C VAL A 146 -34.03 -14.14 38.47
N ALA A 147 -33.21 -13.25 37.92
CA ALA A 147 -32.83 -13.20 36.51
C ALA A 147 -31.32 -12.98 36.35
N VAL A 148 -30.82 -13.14 35.12
CA VAL A 148 -29.45 -12.74 34.76
C VAL A 148 -29.37 -11.21 34.70
N LYS A 149 -28.40 -10.63 35.41
CA LYS A 149 -28.04 -9.21 35.28
C LYS A 149 -27.16 -9.03 34.05
N ALA A 150 -27.78 -8.65 32.94
CA ALA A 150 -27.10 -8.42 31.67
C ALA A 150 -26.04 -7.30 31.76
N TYR A 151 -24.95 -7.45 31.02
CA TYR A 151 -23.99 -6.39 30.72
C TYR A 151 -23.75 -6.31 29.20
N ASN A 152 -22.68 -5.64 28.77
CA ASN A 152 -22.32 -5.55 27.36
C ASN A 152 -22.20 -6.95 26.73
N GLY A 153 -22.84 -7.13 25.56
CA GLY A 153 -22.82 -8.38 24.82
C GLY A 153 -23.91 -9.38 25.18
N ILE A 154 -24.71 -9.15 26.24
CA ILE A 154 -25.84 -10.01 26.61
C ILE A 154 -27.15 -9.21 26.57
N ASN A 155 -28.19 -9.81 26.03
CA ASN A 155 -29.57 -9.36 26.09
C ASN A 155 -30.37 -10.35 26.94
N VAL A 156 -31.18 -9.85 27.86
CA VAL A 156 -32.08 -10.67 28.70
C VAL A 156 -33.48 -10.09 28.55
N ASP A 157 -34.41 -10.88 28.02
CA ASP A 157 -35.80 -10.48 27.82
C ASP A 157 -36.76 -11.65 28.07
N VAL A 158 -38.03 -11.49 27.67
CA VAL A 158 -39.09 -12.50 27.86
C VAL A 158 -38.81 -13.83 27.15
N ASN A 159 -37.93 -13.85 26.13
CA ASN A 159 -37.50 -15.05 25.41
C ASN A 159 -36.25 -15.70 26.04
N GLY A 160 -35.71 -15.13 27.12
CA GLY A 160 -34.55 -15.65 27.84
C GLY A 160 -33.28 -14.82 27.62
N VAL A 161 -32.14 -15.51 27.55
CA VAL A 161 -30.80 -14.89 27.47
C VAL A 161 -30.21 -15.11 26.08
N ALA A 162 -29.78 -14.04 25.42
CA ALA A 162 -29.18 -14.07 24.10
C ALA A 162 -27.94 -13.17 24.01
N VAL A 163 -27.14 -13.33 22.96
CA VAL A 163 -26.08 -12.38 22.64
C VAL A 163 -26.70 -11.07 22.16
N LYS A 164 -26.25 -9.95 22.71
CA LYS A 164 -26.60 -8.61 22.23
C LYS A 164 -25.75 -8.29 21.00
N ALA A 165 -26.35 -8.42 19.82
CA ALA A 165 -25.67 -8.12 18.56
C ALA A 165 -25.16 -6.67 18.50
N TYR A 166 -23.95 -6.49 17.98
CA TYR A 166 -23.38 -5.19 17.60
C TYR A 166 -22.75 -5.29 16.20
N ASN A 167 -21.91 -4.32 15.83
CA ASN A 167 -21.17 -4.35 14.57
C ASN A 167 -20.37 -5.65 14.45
N GLY A 168 -20.55 -6.36 13.33
CA GLY A 168 -19.82 -7.60 13.03
C GLY A 168 -20.47 -8.89 13.54
N ILE A 169 -21.53 -8.83 14.36
CA ILE A 169 -22.23 -10.04 14.85
C ILE A 169 -23.68 -10.02 14.34
N ASN A 170 -24.14 -11.16 13.82
CA ASN A 170 -25.52 -11.45 13.49
C ASN A 170 -26.05 -12.50 14.47
N VAL A 171 -27.15 -12.20 15.16
CA VAL A 171 -27.84 -13.14 16.06
C VAL A 171 -29.19 -13.44 15.44
N ALA A 172 -29.43 -14.70 15.10
CA ALA A 172 -30.64 -15.18 14.45
C ALA A 172 -31.15 -16.46 15.14
N SER A 173 -32.34 -16.94 14.74
CA SER A 173 -32.89 -18.20 15.24
C SER A 173 -32.02 -19.42 14.95
N THR A 174 -31.14 -19.34 13.95
CA THR A 174 -30.17 -20.37 13.58
C THR A 174 -28.87 -20.30 14.39
N GLY A 175 -28.72 -19.31 15.28
CA GLY A 175 -27.54 -19.12 16.12
C GLY A 175 -26.84 -17.77 15.94
N VAL A 176 -25.59 -17.71 16.37
CA VAL A 176 -24.74 -16.51 16.33
C VAL A 176 -23.69 -16.68 15.24
N ALA A 177 -23.59 -15.70 14.34
CA ALA A 177 -22.64 -15.70 13.23
C ALA A 177 -21.97 -14.33 13.08
N VAL A 178 -20.91 -14.28 12.25
CA VAL A 178 -20.35 -13.00 11.80
C VAL A 178 -21.36 -12.32 10.87
N LYS A 179 -21.51 -11.00 11.01
CA LYS A 179 -22.31 -10.17 10.11
C LYS A 179 -21.49 -9.85 8.86
N ALA A 180 -21.94 -10.32 7.70
CA ALA A 180 -21.31 -9.99 6.42
C ALA A 180 -21.34 -8.46 6.18
N TYR A 181 -20.22 -7.92 5.68
CA TYR A 181 -20.08 -6.51 5.30
C TYR A 181 -19.02 -6.35 4.20
N ASN A 182 -18.53 -5.15 3.96
CA ASN A 182 -17.40 -4.93 3.06
C ASN A 182 -16.17 -5.71 3.54
N GLY A 183 -15.57 -6.50 2.66
CA GLY A 183 -14.38 -7.31 2.95
C GLY A 183 -14.65 -8.68 3.56
N ILE A 184 -15.86 -8.95 4.07
CA ILE A 184 -16.22 -10.23 4.69
C ILE A 184 -17.45 -10.82 4.00
N ASP A 185 -17.30 -12.05 3.52
CA ASP A 185 -18.41 -12.89 3.05
C ASP A 185 -18.69 -13.99 4.07
N VAL A 186 -19.96 -14.31 4.29
CA VAL A 186 -20.38 -15.35 5.23
C VAL A 186 -21.28 -16.30 4.47
N THR A 187 -20.79 -17.51 4.23
CA THR A 187 -21.43 -18.54 3.42
C THR A 187 -21.68 -19.80 4.26
N SER A 188 -22.36 -20.80 3.69
CA SER A 188 -22.51 -22.11 4.33
C SER A 188 -21.18 -22.82 4.60
N SER A 189 -20.11 -22.42 3.91
CA SER A 189 -18.76 -22.96 4.10
C SER A 189 -17.94 -22.20 5.16
N GLY A 190 -18.52 -21.17 5.78
CA GLY A 190 -17.88 -20.35 6.82
C GLY A 190 -17.66 -18.90 6.38
N VAL A 191 -16.66 -18.26 7.00
CA VAL A 191 -16.31 -16.85 6.78
C VAL A 191 -15.16 -16.75 5.78
N ALA A 192 -15.33 -15.95 4.74
CA ALA A 192 -14.35 -15.73 3.69
C ALA A 192 -14.10 -14.22 3.46
N VAL A 193 -13.05 -13.90 2.71
CA VAL A 193 -12.79 -12.52 2.27
C VAL A 193 -13.71 -12.19 1.10
N LYS A 194 -14.47 -11.10 1.23
CA LYS A 194 -15.27 -10.56 0.12
C LYS A 194 -14.43 -9.60 -0.71
N VAL A 195 -14.03 -10.04 -1.90
CA VAL A 195 -13.38 -9.17 -2.89
C VAL A 195 -14.39 -8.62 -3.88
N SER A 196 -14.14 -7.42 -4.40
CA SER A 196 -14.88 -6.94 -5.57
C SER A 196 -14.55 -7.81 -6.77
N ALA A 197 -15.54 -8.51 -7.30
CA ALA A 197 -15.37 -9.34 -8.48
C ALA A 197 -14.66 -8.55 -9.60
N ASN A 198 -13.66 -9.19 -10.23
CA ASN A 198 -12.92 -8.66 -11.38
C ASN A 198 -12.05 -7.42 -11.13
N LYS A 199 -11.74 -7.05 -9.87
CA LYS A 199 -10.87 -5.90 -9.54
C LYS A 199 -9.45 -6.26 -9.09
N GLY A 200 -8.89 -7.35 -9.61
CA GLY A 200 -7.47 -7.71 -9.41
C GLY A 200 -7.19 -8.69 -8.26
N LEU A 201 -8.18 -9.03 -7.45
CA LEU A 201 -8.11 -10.13 -6.48
C LEU A 201 -9.19 -11.16 -6.78
N SER A 202 -8.88 -12.42 -6.52
CA SER A 202 -9.84 -13.54 -6.49
C SER A 202 -9.75 -14.25 -5.15
N VAL A 203 -10.87 -14.85 -4.75
CA VAL A 203 -10.95 -15.70 -3.57
C VAL A 203 -11.56 -17.02 -4.02
N ASP A 204 -10.87 -18.12 -3.77
CA ASP A 204 -11.32 -19.47 -4.08
C ASP A 204 -10.94 -20.44 -2.95
N SER A 205 -11.08 -21.75 -3.17
CA SER A 205 -10.79 -22.80 -2.18
C SER A 205 -9.32 -22.84 -1.73
N THR A 206 -8.41 -22.18 -2.45
CA THR A 206 -6.98 -22.09 -2.11
C THR A 206 -6.63 -20.82 -1.34
N GLY A 207 -7.57 -19.88 -1.19
CA GLY A 207 -7.40 -18.64 -0.45
C GLY A 207 -7.58 -17.39 -1.32
N VAL A 208 -6.86 -16.33 -0.97
CA VAL A 208 -6.87 -15.06 -1.71
C VAL A 208 -5.68 -15.01 -2.67
N ALA A 209 -5.94 -14.75 -3.95
CA ALA A 209 -4.92 -14.66 -4.98
C ALA A 209 -5.06 -13.38 -5.81
N VAL A 210 -3.97 -12.99 -6.48
CA VAL A 210 -3.99 -11.91 -7.47
C VAL A 210 -4.63 -12.43 -8.75
N LYS A 211 -5.70 -11.78 -9.18
CA LYS A 211 -6.36 -12.05 -10.46
C LYS A 211 -5.73 -11.20 -11.54
N VAL A 212 -4.92 -11.83 -12.40
CA VAL A 212 -4.37 -11.17 -13.59
C VAL A 212 -5.37 -11.13 -14.73
N LYS A 213 -5.36 -10.03 -15.48
CA LYS A 213 -6.08 -9.95 -16.76
C LYS A 213 -5.35 -10.84 -17.77
N ALA A 214 -6.07 -11.74 -18.43
CA ALA A 214 -5.51 -12.52 -19.52
C ALA A 214 -4.89 -11.58 -20.57
N ASN A 215 -3.65 -11.88 -20.98
CA ASN A 215 -2.86 -11.03 -21.89
C ASN A 215 -2.54 -9.62 -21.38
N GLY A 216 -2.64 -9.36 -20.07
CA GLY A 216 -2.40 -8.04 -19.48
C GLY A 216 -0.93 -7.69 -19.15
N GLY A 217 0.03 -8.53 -19.51
CA GLY A 217 1.47 -8.28 -19.28
C GLY A 217 1.97 -8.56 -17.86
N ILE A 218 1.14 -9.15 -16.98
CA ILE A 218 1.52 -9.59 -15.63
C ILE A 218 1.25 -11.09 -15.53
N THR A 219 2.20 -11.82 -14.95
CA THR A 219 2.09 -13.23 -14.59
C THR A 219 2.14 -13.39 -13.07
N VAL A 220 1.43 -14.39 -12.56
CA VAL A 220 1.44 -14.77 -11.15
C VAL A 220 1.69 -16.27 -11.10
N ASP A 221 2.73 -16.67 -10.38
CA ASP A 221 3.10 -18.06 -10.16
C ASP A 221 3.52 -18.28 -8.69
N THR A 222 4.11 -19.44 -8.40
CA THR A 222 4.56 -19.81 -7.04
C THR A 222 5.68 -18.93 -6.51
N ASN A 223 6.39 -18.20 -7.37
CA ASN A 223 7.46 -17.27 -7.02
C ASN A 223 6.96 -15.82 -6.86
N GLY A 224 5.69 -15.56 -7.15
CA GLY A 224 5.04 -14.26 -6.91
C GLY A 224 4.51 -13.60 -8.18
N VAL A 225 4.49 -12.26 -8.17
CA VAL A 225 3.96 -11.42 -9.25
C VAL A 225 5.11 -10.85 -10.06
N ALA A 226 5.10 -11.06 -11.37
CA ALA A 226 6.12 -10.53 -12.28
C ALA A 226 5.48 -9.95 -13.55
N ILE A 227 6.23 -9.15 -14.30
CA ILE A 227 5.84 -8.81 -15.67
C ILE A 227 6.04 -10.03 -16.59
N ASP A 228 5.21 -10.15 -17.62
CA ASP A 228 5.47 -11.00 -18.76
C ASP A 228 6.38 -10.22 -19.73
N PRO A 229 7.71 -10.46 -19.73
CA PRO A 229 8.63 -9.68 -20.55
C PRO A 229 8.33 -9.83 -22.04
N ASN A 230 7.73 -10.94 -22.48
CA ASN A 230 7.45 -11.14 -23.90
C ASN A 230 6.21 -10.37 -24.38
N LYS A 231 5.34 -9.95 -23.46
CA LYS A 231 4.18 -9.08 -23.77
C LYS A 231 4.47 -7.60 -23.54
N VAL A 232 5.18 -7.28 -22.46
CA VAL A 232 5.50 -5.87 -22.11
C VAL A 232 6.65 -5.35 -22.96
N LEU A 233 7.60 -6.21 -23.34
CA LEU A 233 8.76 -5.90 -24.18
C LEU A 233 8.72 -6.83 -25.40
N PRO A 234 7.93 -6.52 -26.44
CA PRO A 234 7.84 -7.35 -27.64
C PRO A 234 9.19 -7.55 -28.32
N ALA A 235 9.40 -8.74 -28.88
CA ALA A 235 10.56 -9.05 -29.71
C ALA A 235 10.66 -8.06 -30.87
N GLY A 236 11.89 -7.62 -31.18
CA GLY A 236 12.16 -6.58 -32.17
C GLY A 236 12.26 -5.17 -31.60
N MET A 237 11.88 -4.94 -30.33
CA MET A 237 12.10 -3.66 -29.66
C MET A 237 13.59 -3.34 -29.55
N ILE A 238 14.00 -2.17 -30.05
CA ILE A 238 15.39 -1.69 -29.97
C ILE A 238 15.46 -0.57 -28.94
N VAL A 239 16.44 -0.67 -28.03
CA VAL A 239 16.69 0.35 -27.01
C VAL A 239 18.16 0.76 -27.01
N MET A 240 18.41 2.02 -26.63
CA MET A 240 19.76 2.49 -26.33
C MET A 240 20.18 1.93 -24.96
N PHE A 241 21.39 1.40 -24.89
CA PHE A 241 21.91 0.68 -23.73
C PHE A 241 23.36 1.10 -23.45
N SER A 242 23.65 1.41 -22.18
CA SER A 242 24.96 1.88 -21.73
C SER A 242 25.78 0.80 -21.02
N GLY A 243 25.24 -0.42 -20.87
CA GLY A 243 25.96 -1.54 -20.28
C GLY A 243 26.93 -2.22 -21.25
N SER A 244 27.85 -3.01 -20.72
CA SER A 244 28.91 -3.69 -21.48
C SER A 244 28.47 -5.01 -22.12
N THR A 245 27.34 -5.58 -21.72
CA THR A 245 26.84 -6.86 -22.22
C THR A 245 25.31 -6.85 -22.27
N ALA A 246 24.74 -7.30 -23.38
CA ALA A 246 23.28 -7.38 -23.53
C ALA A 246 22.70 -8.33 -22.45
N PRO A 247 21.66 -7.93 -21.71
CA PRO A 247 21.02 -8.79 -20.74
C PRO A 247 20.42 -10.06 -21.37
N THR A 248 20.12 -11.06 -20.54
CA THR A 248 19.42 -12.27 -21.00
C THR A 248 18.11 -11.90 -21.71
N GLY A 249 17.89 -12.49 -22.89
CA GLY A 249 16.73 -12.20 -23.72
C GLY A 249 16.87 -10.97 -24.64
N TRP A 250 18.06 -10.35 -24.67
CA TRP A 250 18.42 -9.26 -25.57
C TRP A 250 19.70 -9.61 -26.36
N ALA A 251 19.89 -8.97 -27.51
CA ALA A 251 21.10 -9.10 -28.31
C ALA A 251 21.62 -7.72 -28.75
N PHE A 252 22.92 -7.63 -29.01
CA PHE A 252 23.52 -6.42 -29.59
C PHE A 252 23.19 -6.33 -31.09
N CYS A 253 22.80 -5.15 -31.57
CA CYS A 253 22.45 -4.92 -32.97
C CYS A 253 23.70 -4.81 -33.86
N ASP A 254 24.33 -5.94 -34.15
CA ASP A 254 25.58 -6.06 -34.90
C ASP A 254 25.46 -6.75 -36.27
N GLY A 255 24.25 -7.13 -36.69
CA GLY A 255 23.99 -7.88 -37.92
C GLY A 255 24.04 -9.40 -37.77
N GLY A 256 24.32 -9.90 -36.56
CA GLY A 256 24.41 -11.32 -36.25
C GLY A 256 23.06 -12.04 -36.25
N THR A 257 23.11 -13.33 -35.91
CA THR A 257 21.91 -14.15 -35.68
C THR A 257 21.99 -14.73 -34.28
N TYR A 258 20.97 -14.44 -33.47
CA TYR A 258 20.90 -14.83 -32.07
C TYR A 258 19.61 -15.61 -31.85
N ASN A 259 19.70 -16.86 -31.39
CA ASN A 259 18.57 -17.77 -31.21
C ASN A 259 17.67 -17.89 -32.46
N GLY A 260 18.27 -17.87 -33.66
CA GLY A 260 17.55 -17.93 -34.94
C GLY A 260 17.00 -16.58 -35.43
N THR A 261 17.05 -15.52 -34.61
CA THR A 261 16.62 -14.18 -34.98
C THR A 261 17.80 -13.38 -35.56
N LYS A 262 17.68 -12.94 -36.82
CA LYS A 262 18.64 -12.03 -37.43
C LYS A 262 18.40 -10.61 -36.92
N VAL A 263 19.43 -9.99 -36.33
CA VAL A 263 19.35 -8.63 -35.78
C VAL A 263 19.92 -7.61 -36.77
N PRO A 264 19.48 -6.35 -36.75
CA PRO A 264 20.05 -5.31 -37.62
C PRO A 264 21.50 -4.98 -37.21
N ASP A 265 22.33 -4.53 -38.16
CA ASP A 265 23.65 -3.96 -37.85
C ASP A 265 23.55 -2.43 -37.71
N LEU A 266 23.36 -1.96 -36.49
CA LEU A 266 23.22 -0.53 -36.17
C LEU A 266 24.54 0.14 -35.76
N ARG A 267 25.65 -0.61 -35.78
CA ARG A 267 26.96 -0.08 -35.37
C ARG A 267 27.40 1.05 -36.30
N ASN A 268 27.80 2.18 -35.70
CA ASN A 268 28.30 3.37 -36.41
C ASN A 268 27.29 3.96 -37.39
N ARG A 269 26.00 3.91 -37.05
CA ARG A 269 24.91 4.42 -37.89
C ARG A 269 24.00 5.35 -37.10
N PHE A 270 23.47 6.33 -37.80
CA PHE A 270 22.37 7.14 -37.29
C PHE A 270 21.05 6.43 -37.57
N ILE A 271 20.09 6.56 -36.64
CA ILE A 271 18.77 5.94 -36.77
C ILE A 271 17.82 6.93 -37.47
N ALA A 272 17.26 6.51 -38.60
CA ALA A 272 16.26 7.27 -39.35
C ALA A 272 14.95 6.49 -39.38
N CYS A 273 13.82 7.20 -39.29
CA CYS A 273 12.49 6.60 -39.43
C CYS A 273 12.21 6.35 -40.91
N GLY A 274 11.74 5.15 -41.25
CA GLY A 274 11.16 4.88 -42.57
C GLY A 274 9.84 5.63 -42.75
N ASN A 275 9.41 5.83 -43.99
CA ASN A 275 8.10 6.41 -44.29
C ASN A 275 6.96 5.44 -43.97
N THR A 276 7.25 4.13 -44.00
CA THR A 276 6.28 3.05 -43.72
C THR A 276 6.94 1.93 -42.92
N MET A 277 6.13 1.10 -42.24
CA MET A 277 6.64 -0.04 -41.48
C MET A 277 7.36 -1.08 -42.35
N THR A 278 7.03 -1.17 -43.64
CA THR A 278 7.68 -2.10 -44.59
C THR A 278 9.10 -1.69 -44.96
N GLU A 279 9.49 -0.44 -44.73
CA GLU A 279 10.87 0.04 -44.91
C GLU A 279 11.77 -0.30 -43.71
N THR A 280 11.20 -0.87 -42.63
CA THR A 280 11.96 -1.27 -41.44
C THR A 280 13.06 -2.27 -41.82
N GLY A 281 14.28 -2.00 -41.37
CA GLY A 281 15.47 -2.77 -41.73
C GLY A 281 16.24 -2.23 -42.94
N GLY A 282 15.71 -1.20 -43.61
CA GLY A 282 16.46 -0.42 -44.61
C GLY A 282 17.75 0.14 -44.02
N ILE A 283 18.86 0.00 -44.75
CA ILE A 283 20.19 0.32 -44.26
C ILE A 283 21.03 0.94 -45.38
N SER A 284 21.63 2.10 -45.12
CA SER A 284 22.58 2.70 -46.05
C SER A 284 23.89 1.91 -46.09
N SER A 285 24.65 1.96 -47.18
CA SER A 285 25.99 1.36 -47.22
C SER A 285 26.99 2.07 -46.30
N ASN A 286 26.78 3.37 -46.07
CA ASN A 286 27.73 4.26 -45.43
C ASN A 286 27.65 4.17 -43.89
N LYS A 287 28.81 4.20 -43.22
CA LYS A 287 28.94 4.18 -41.76
C LYS A 287 29.83 5.34 -41.30
N LEU A 288 29.68 5.74 -40.03
CA LEU A 288 30.72 6.49 -39.34
C LEU A 288 31.98 5.61 -39.27
N SER A 289 33.15 6.21 -39.53
CA SER A 289 34.46 5.58 -39.49
C SER A 289 35.30 6.15 -38.34
N GLY A 290 36.45 5.56 -37.98
CA GLY A 290 37.33 6.06 -36.92
C GLY A 290 37.23 5.31 -35.58
N THR A 291 37.98 5.77 -34.57
CA THR A 291 38.05 5.18 -33.22
C THR A 291 36.88 5.64 -32.34
N LYS A 292 36.78 5.14 -31.09
CA LYS A 292 35.65 5.46 -30.18
C LYS A 292 35.48 6.97 -29.94
N ASP A 293 36.58 7.71 -29.81
CA ASP A 293 36.59 9.14 -29.45
C ASP A 293 36.80 10.06 -30.68
N SER A 294 36.84 9.50 -31.89
CA SER A 294 37.12 10.26 -33.12
C SER A 294 36.40 9.66 -34.33
N LYS A 295 35.09 9.43 -34.20
CA LYS A 295 34.24 8.99 -35.31
C LYS A 295 34.03 10.14 -36.27
N THR A 296 34.09 9.84 -37.57
CA THR A 296 33.85 10.80 -38.64
C THR A 296 33.08 10.18 -39.81
N TYR A 297 32.29 11.01 -40.48
CA TYR A 297 31.67 10.76 -41.76
C TYR A 297 31.90 11.97 -42.66
N SER A 298 32.57 11.73 -43.78
CA SER A 298 32.89 12.73 -44.79
C SER A 298 32.28 12.31 -46.12
N VAL A 299 31.73 13.28 -46.85
CA VAL A 299 31.21 13.09 -48.20
C VAL A 299 32.17 13.76 -49.16
N THR A 300 32.64 13.01 -50.16
CA THR A 300 33.33 13.57 -51.31
C THR A 300 32.28 14.04 -52.30
N MET A 301 32.26 15.33 -52.58
CA MET A 301 31.36 15.92 -53.55
C MET A 301 31.88 15.62 -54.96
N ASN A 302 30.97 15.56 -55.94
CA ASN A 302 31.31 15.34 -57.34
C ASN A 302 32.40 16.31 -57.79
N SER A 303 33.35 15.81 -58.60
CA SER A 303 34.38 16.67 -59.17
C SER A 303 33.73 17.69 -60.10
N VAL A 304 33.79 18.96 -59.72
CA VAL A 304 33.28 20.06 -60.55
C VAL A 304 34.46 20.60 -61.35
N LYS A 305 34.31 20.64 -62.68
CA LYS A 305 35.25 21.36 -63.54
C LYS A 305 34.84 22.83 -63.58
N THR A 306 35.53 23.69 -62.83
CA THR A 306 35.58 25.10 -63.19
C THR A 306 36.45 25.21 -64.43
N ASN A 307 35.89 25.40 -65.62
CA ASN A 307 36.68 25.46 -66.86
C ASN A 307 37.70 26.64 -66.82
N LEU A 308 38.93 26.44 -66.31
CA LEU A 308 39.98 27.47 -66.20
C LEU A 308 41.45 27.03 -66.63
N SER A 309 41.96 27.51 -67.77
CA SER A 309 43.26 27.36 -68.49
C SER A 309 43.33 28.35 -69.66
N VAL A 310 44.06 29.44 -69.45
CA VAL A 310 44.13 30.60 -70.33
C VAL A 310 44.90 30.27 -71.63
N THR A 311 44.22 30.25 -72.78
CA THR A 311 44.83 30.12 -74.12
C THR A 311 44.62 31.40 -74.91
N VAL A 312 45.71 32.07 -75.30
CA VAL A 312 45.69 33.26 -76.17
C VAL A 312 45.72 32.82 -77.63
N ASN A 313 44.67 33.14 -78.40
CA ASN A 313 44.57 32.73 -79.80
C ASN A 313 45.58 33.48 -80.70
N SER A 314 45.90 32.88 -81.85
CA SER A 314 46.71 33.53 -82.89
C SER A 314 45.99 34.77 -83.44
N THR A 315 46.71 35.90 -83.48
CA THR A 315 46.21 37.15 -84.04
C THR A 315 46.98 37.48 -85.32
N THR A 316 46.29 37.54 -86.46
CA THR A 316 46.85 38.07 -87.70
C THR A 316 46.71 39.59 -87.71
N LEU A 317 47.83 40.29 -87.85
CA LEU A 317 47.82 41.75 -87.89
C LEU A 317 47.23 42.25 -89.21
N THR A 318 46.41 43.28 -89.13
CA THR A 318 45.95 44.05 -90.30
C THR A 318 47.00 45.09 -90.69
N GLU A 319 46.94 45.61 -91.91
CA GLU A 319 47.85 46.67 -92.38
C GLU A 319 47.86 47.88 -91.42
N ALA A 320 46.70 48.27 -90.89
CA ALA A 320 46.59 49.37 -89.91
C ALA A 320 47.35 49.12 -88.60
N GLN A 321 47.53 47.85 -88.22
CA GLN A 321 48.25 47.45 -87.00
C GLN A 321 49.77 47.34 -87.23
N LEU A 322 50.24 47.33 -88.48
CA LEU A 322 51.66 47.44 -88.78
C LEU A 322 52.14 48.88 -88.49
N PRO A 323 53.37 49.04 -87.96
CA PRO A 323 53.99 50.35 -87.86
C PRO A 323 54.03 51.03 -89.23
N LYS A 324 53.82 52.34 -89.23
CA LYS A 324 53.85 53.15 -90.45
C LYS A 324 55.25 53.09 -91.08
N HIS A 325 55.36 52.55 -92.30
CA HIS A 325 56.64 52.36 -92.98
C HIS A 325 56.55 52.60 -94.50
N PHE A 326 57.70 52.86 -95.13
CA PHE A 326 57.89 52.97 -96.58
C PHE A 326 59.21 52.29 -96.97
N HIS A 327 59.38 51.95 -98.25
CA HIS A 327 60.62 51.39 -98.79
C HIS A 327 61.34 52.40 -99.68
N TYR A 328 62.64 52.16 -99.92
CA TYR A 328 63.41 52.83 -100.98
C TYR A 328 63.44 51.92 -102.22
N ASN A 329 63.29 52.49 -103.41
CA ASN A 329 63.13 51.77 -104.70
C ASN A 329 64.41 51.05 -105.16
N GLY A 330 65.46 50.96 -104.34
CA GLY A 330 66.72 50.26 -104.62
C GLY A 330 67.58 50.85 -105.75
N MET A 331 67.01 51.71 -106.59
CA MET A 331 67.69 52.43 -107.66
C MET A 331 68.11 53.82 -107.20
N ARG A 332 69.28 54.23 -107.67
CA ARG A 332 69.86 55.55 -107.46
C ARG A 332 69.58 56.45 -108.65
N TYR A 333 69.15 57.68 -108.40
CA TYR A 333 68.79 58.65 -109.40
C TYR A 333 69.67 59.89 -109.29
N ASN A 334 70.00 60.49 -110.43
CA ASN A 334 70.79 61.72 -110.52
C ASN A 334 69.96 62.99 -110.26
N SER A 335 68.63 62.87 -110.27
CA SER A 335 67.73 63.96 -109.94
C SER A 335 66.65 63.43 -109.01
N ASP A 336 66.17 64.31 -108.15
CA ASP A 336 64.97 64.11 -107.34
C ASP A 336 63.67 64.23 -108.15
N ARG A 337 63.75 64.68 -109.41
CA ARG A 337 62.57 64.88 -110.27
C ARG A 337 62.06 63.56 -110.84
N GLY A 338 60.73 63.45 -110.94
CA GLY A 338 60.04 62.28 -111.51
C GLY A 338 59.61 61.21 -110.49
N ASN A 339 59.89 61.38 -109.20
CA ASN A 339 59.37 60.51 -108.14
C ASN A 339 57.91 60.86 -107.80
N LEU A 340 57.06 59.86 -107.55
CA LEU A 340 55.64 60.06 -107.21
C LEU A 340 55.42 60.40 -105.72
N TYR A 341 56.24 59.84 -104.83
CA TYR A 341 56.07 59.98 -103.38
C TYR A 341 57.07 60.98 -102.81
N THR A 342 58.17 60.50 -102.25
CA THR A 342 59.25 61.35 -101.77
C THR A 342 60.58 60.67 -102.08
N TRP A 343 61.68 61.32 -101.75
CA TRP A 343 63.02 60.86 -102.01
C TRP A 343 63.90 61.09 -100.79
N LYS A 344 65.03 60.38 -100.73
CA LYS A 344 66.10 60.67 -99.77
C LYS A 344 67.35 61.02 -100.56
N SER A 345 67.95 62.15 -100.23
CA SER A 345 69.33 62.41 -100.63
C SER A 345 70.23 61.52 -99.78
N LEU A 346 71.16 60.82 -100.44
CA LEU A 346 72.17 60.03 -99.75
C LEU A 346 73.25 60.89 -99.08
N GLY A 347 73.12 62.22 -99.12
CA GLY A 347 73.74 63.11 -98.14
C GLY A 347 75.27 63.05 -98.13
N THR A 348 75.88 63.02 -99.31
CA THR A 348 77.28 63.37 -99.64
C THR A 348 77.45 63.12 -101.14
N THR A 349 78.34 63.86 -101.78
CA THR A 349 78.64 63.68 -103.21
C THR A 349 79.36 62.35 -103.40
N ILE A 350 78.60 61.28 -103.61
CA ILE A 350 79.13 59.92 -103.79
C ILE A 350 79.45 59.64 -105.25
N ASP A 351 80.49 58.86 -105.49
CA ASP A 351 80.82 58.33 -106.82
C ASP A 351 80.15 56.97 -106.99
N ALA A 352 78.98 56.98 -107.65
CA ALA A 352 78.15 55.79 -107.82
C ALA A 352 77.42 55.81 -109.16
N ASP A 353 77.05 54.63 -109.65
CA ASP A 353 76.14 54.49 -110.79
C ASP A 353 74.76 55.02 -110.42
N LYS A 354 74.25 55.93 -111.24
CA LYS A 354 72.95 56.57 -111.06
C LYS A 354 72.22 56.76 -112.38
N LEU A 355 70.91 56.58 -112.34
CA LEU A 355 70.02 56.83 -113.47
C LEU A 355 69.90 58.34 -113.68
N ARG A 356 70.33 58.83 -114.85
CA ARG A 356 70.21 60.23 -115.26
C ARG A 356 69.17 60.45 -116.35
N ASN A 357 68.88 59.42 -117.15
CA ASN A 357 67.97 59.51 -118.30
C ASN A 357 68.24 60.76 -119.16
N SER A 358 69.50 60.97 -119.57
CA SER A 358 69.85 62.04 -120.53
C SER A 358 70.09 61.48 -121.92
N LEU A 359 69.97 62.33 -122.95
CA LEU A 359 70.20 61.95 -124.36
C LEU A 359 71.57 61.30 -124.63
N THR A 360 72.54 61.55 -123.76
CA THR A 360 73.91 61.05 -123.88
C THR A 360 74.18 59.75 -123.11
N ALA A 361 73.40 59.44 -122.05
CA ALA A 361 73.58 58.25 -121.23
C ALA A 361 72.37 58.01 -120.30
N VAL A 362 71.92 56.76 -120.18
CA VAL A 362 70.81 56.35 -119.29
C VAL A 362 71.30 56.23 -117.84
N VAL A 363 72.40 55.51 -117.65
CA VAL A 363 73.14 55.39 -116.39
C VAL A 363 74.46 56.11 -116.54
N ILE A 364 74.87 56.83 -115.50
CA ILE A 364 76.17 57.46 -115.46
C ILE A 364 76.84 57.18 -114.11
N LYS A 365 78.17 57.15 -114.13
CA LYS A 365 79.00 57.17 -112.93
C LYS A 365 79.68 58.52 -112.82
N GLU A 366 79.24 59.33 -111.89
CA GLU A 366 79.88 60.61 -111.59
C GLU A 366 79.69 60.94 -110.12
N LYS A 367 80.66 61.67 -109.57
CA LYS A 367 80.57 62.22 -108.23
C LYS A 367 79.52 63.33 -108.20
N GLY A 368 78.33 63.03 -107.67
CA GLY A 368 77.24 64.01 -107.59
C GLY A 368 76.21 63.71 -106.51
N ALA A 369 75.22 64.60 -106.36
CA ALA A 369 74.04 64.31 -105.56
C ALA A 369 73.36 63.05 -106.08
N THR A 370 72.95 62.18 -105.15
CA THR A 370 72.31 60.90 -105.48
C THR A 370 71.06 60.75 -104.63
N TYR A 371 69.97 60.36 -105.29
CA TYR A 371 68.65 60.28 -104.70
C TYR A 371 68.12 58.86 -104.77
N GLU A 372 67.49 58.38 -103.70
CA GLU A 372 66.71 57.14 -103.69
C GLU A 372 65.24 57.49 -103.50
N PHE A 373 64.39 57.00 -104.40
CA PHE A 373 62.96 57.27 -104.34
C PHE A 373 62.29 56.35 -103.33
N LYS A 374 61.32 56.88 -102.62
CA LYS A 374 60.53 56.15 -101.64
C LYS A 374 59.25 55.62 -102.27
N THR A 375 58.75 54.51 -101.76
CA THR A 375 57.39 54.03 -102.05
C THR A 375 56.35 54.84 -101.28
N SER A 376 55.06 54.53 -101.48
CA SER A 376 54.01 55.00 -100.57
C SER A 376 54.31 54.55 -99.15
N THR A 377 53.76 55.30 -98.20
CA THR A 377 53.78 54.91 -96.79
C THR A 377 52.54 54.09 -96.48
N VAL A 378 52.73 52.92 -95.88
CA VAL A 378 51.67 51.97 -95.49
C VAL A 378 51.71 51.72 -93.98
N GLY A 379 50.59 51.29 -93.42
CA GLY A 379 50.39 51.09 -91.98
C GLY A 379 50.13 52.37 -91.17
N SER A 380 49.51 52.22 -89.99
CA SER A 380 49.14 53.33 -89.10
C SER A 380 49.51 53.12 -87.62
N GLY A 381 50.00 51.95 -87.23
CA GLY A 381 50.40 51.63 -85.85
C GLY A 381 49.25 51.56 -84.85
N SER A 382 48.04 51.21 -85.29
CA SER A 382 46.88 51.08 -84.40
C SER A 382 47.03 49.90 -83.45
N GLY A 383 46.54 50.04 -82.21
CA GLY A 383 46.57 48.98 -81.21
C GLY A 383 45.74 47.75 -81.61
N HIS A 384 46.02 46.60 -80.96
CA HIS A 384 45.27 45.36 -81.15
C HIS A 384 45.05 44.62 -79.83
N ASN A 385 44.02 43.79 -79.80
CA ASN A 385 43.65 42.98 -78.63
C ASN A 385 43.93 41.50 -78.89
N HIS A 386 44.13 40.76 -77.81
CA HIS A 386 44.17 39.30 -77.80
C HIS A 386 42.93 38.74 -77.09
N THR A 387 42.35 37.67 -77.62
CA THR A 387 41.30 36.91 -76.96
C THR A 387 41.90 35.71 -76.23
N ALA A 388 41.55 35.53 -74.94
CA ALA A 388 41.99 34.38 -74.15
C ALA A 388 40.79 33.51 -73.69
N SER A 389 40.97 32.19 -73.60
CA SER A 389 39.93 31.20 -73.20
C SER A 389 40.42 30.26 -72.09
N VAL A 390 39.55 29.61 -71.29
CA VAL A 390 39.91 28.99 -69.98
C VAL A 390 39.47 27.48 -69.84
N SER A 391 40.35 26.47 -69.57
CA SER A 391 40.13 25.02 -69.19
C SER A 391 40.93 24.34 -67.99
N GLU A 392 40.32 23.94 -66.86
CA GLU A 392 40.99 23.27 -65.69
C GLU A 392 40.82 21.73 -65.68
N THR A 393 41.65 20.98 -64.96
CA THR A 393 41.44 19.55 -64.67
C THR A 393 40.45 19.35 -63.52
N ALA A 394 39.55 18.38 -63.63
CA ALA A 394 38.54 18.12 -62.59
C ALA A 394 39.18 17.76 -61.24
N HIS A 395 38.72 18.40 -60.15
CA HIS A 395 39.12 18.09 -58.78
C HIS A 395 37.87 17.94 -57.88
N SER A 396 38.00 17.26 -56.74
CA SER A 396 36.89 16.99 -55.81
C SER A 396 37.08 17.70 -54.47
N HIS A 397 35.98 18.06 -53.81
CA HIS A 397 35.98 18.56 -52.44
C HIS A 397 35.48 17.51 -51.47
N SER A 398 35.94 17.54 -50.22
CA SER A 398 35.42 16.72 -49.12
C SER A 398 34.89 17.59 -47.99
N ALA A 399 33.70 17.29 -47.49
CA ALA A 399 33.14 17.92 -46.30
C ALA A 399 32.87 16.87 -45.22
N SER A 400 33.32 17.14 -43.99
CA SER A 400 32.93 16.34 -42.81
C SER A 400 31.60 16.84 -42.29
N ILE A 401 30.64 15.94 -42.09
CA ILE A 401 29.28 16.27 -41.62
C ILE A 401 28.99 15.66 -40.24
N THR A 402 30.03 15.37 -39.48
CA THR A 402 29.89 14.70 -38.17
C THR A 402 29.54 15.69 -37.08
N THR A 403 28.50 15.40 -36.30
CA THR A 403 28.13 16.18 -35.11
C THR A 403 28.81 15.63 -33.85
N PRO A 404 28.94 16.42 -32.76
CA PRO A 404 29.31 15.88 -31.45
C PRO A 404 28.39 14.72 -31.06
N TYR A 405 28.94 13.67 -30.45
CA TYR A 405 28.21 12.44 -30.18
C TYR A 405 28.63 11.79 -28.85
N TYR A 406 27.74 10.94 -28.31
CA TYR A 406 28.01 9.99 -27.23
C TYR A 406 27.60 8.59 -27.70
N LEU A 407 28.44 7.58 -27.47
CA LEU A 407 28.20 6.23 -27.99
C LEU A 407 27.40 5.40 -26.98
N LEU A 408 26.20 4.99 -27.39
CA LEU A 408 25.40 3.95 -26.73
C LEU A 408 25.34 2.71 -27.62
N ALA A 409 25.27 1.53 -27.01
CA ALA A 409 24.94 0.32 -27.73
C ALA A 409 23.45 0.31 -28.07
N PHE A 410 23.09 -0.23 -29.22
CA PHE A 410 21.70 -0.58 -29.51
C PHE A 410 21.53 -2.08 -29.27
N ILE A 411 20.62 -2.44 -28.36
CA ILE A 411 20.24 -3.83 -28.12
C ILE A 411 18.79 -4.05 -28.54
N ILE A 412 18.50 -5.25 -29.03
CA ILE A 412 17.18 -5.66 -29.50
C ILE A 412 16.65 -6.79 -28.63
N LYS A 413 15.37 -6.72 -28.27
CA LYS A 413 14.69 -7.81 -27.57
C LYS A 413 14.55 -8.99 -28.54
N LEU A 414 15.06 -10.15 -28.12
CA LEU A 414 14.97 -11.41 -28.87
C LEU A 414 13.60 -12.06 -28.77
#